data_AF-A0A497AWC7-F1
#
_entry.id   AF-A0A497AWC7-F1
#
_cell.length_a   1.000
_cell.length_b   1.000
_cell.length_c   1.000
_cell.angle_alpha   90.00
_cell.angle_beta   90.00
_cell.angle_gamma   90.00
#
_symmetry.space_group_name_H-M   'P 1'
#
loop_
_entity.id
_entity.type
_entity.pdbx_description
1 polymer ?
#
loop_
_entity_poly.entity_id
_entity_poly.type
_entity_poly.pdbx_seq_one_letter_code
_entity_poly.pdbx_strand_id
1 'polypeptide(L)'
;MKPKRSNKRWTDEEIAFMKDYYGILSPKEIARRLGRSYNAVRNKAVELGLTKSLDWTDKEIALLKALYGRMPASEIAKLLGRSEDSVYHKAMRLGLKAYKLPPYIKDLVIKDTMENENI
;
A
#
# COMPACT_ATOMS: atom_id res chain seq x y z
N MET A 1 -4.18 -30.06 -2.25
CA MET A 1 -2.72 -30.10 -1.98
C MET A 1 -2.19 -28.66 -2.08
N LYS A 2 -1.81 -28.03 -0.96
CA LYS A 2 -1.20 -26.68 -1.00
C LYS A 2 0.28 -26.84 -1.39
N PRO A 3 0.82 -26.11 -2.38
CA PRO A 3 2.19 -26.32 -2.83
C PRO A 3 3.19 -26.06 -1.69
N LYS A 4 4.17 -26.96 -1.56
CA LYS A 4 5.24 -26.94 -0.56
C LYS A 4 6.02 -25.62 -0.71
N ARG A 5 6.21 -24.88 0.39
CA ARG A 5 7.00 -23.63 0.43
C ARG A 5 8.44 -23.97 0.04
N SER A 6 8.81 -23.79 -1.22
CA SER A 6 10.19 -23.92 -1.66
C SER A 6 10.96 -22.69 -1.19
N ASN A 7 12.04 -22.91 -0.45
CA ASN A 7 12.94 -21.85 0.02
C ASN A 7 13.84 -21.39 -1.15
N LYS A 8 13.23 -21.08 -2.30
CA LYS A 8 13.93 -20.77 -3.54
C LYS A 8 14.62 -19.42 -3.37
N ARG A 9 15.96 -19.41 -3.44
CA ARG A 9 16.76 -18.18 -3.46
C ARG A 9 16.25 -17.26 -4.58
N TRP A 10 16.22 -15.95 -4.33
CA TRP A 10 15.90 -14.95 -5.34
C TRP A 10 17.03 -14.89 -6.36
N THR A 11 16.72 -14.94 -7.65
CA THR A 11 17.70 -14.72 -8.72
C THR A 11 17.79 -13.24 -9.06
N ASP A 12 18.89 -12.84 -9.71
CA ASP A 12 19.10 -11.45 -10.10
C ASP A 12 18.06 -10.99 -11.14
N GLU A 13 17.59 -11.89 -12.01
CA GLU A 13 16.52 -11.62 -12.98
C GLU A 13 15.17 -11.40 -12.29
N GLU A 14 14.85 -12.18 -11.25
CA GLU A 14 13.63 -11.98 -10.46
C GLU A 14 13.67 -10.64 -9.70
N ILE A 15 14.85 -10.26 -9.17
CA ILE A 15 15.07 -8.98 -8.51
C ILE A 15 14.95 -7.82 -9.51
N ALA A 16 15.56 -7.94 -10.70
CA ALA A 16 15.45 -6.94 -11.76
C ALA A 16 14.00 -6.77 -12.21
N PHE A 17 13.29 -7.88 -12.46
CA PHE A 17 11.87 -7.86 -12.80
C PHE A 17 11.04 -7.17 -11.70
N MET A 18 11.32 -7.43 -10.43
CA MET A 18 10.67 -6.69 -9.36
C MET A 18 11.00 -5.20 -9.42
N LYS A 19 12.27 -4.81 -9.58
CA LYS A 19 12.62 -3.37 -9.66
C LYS A 19 11.94 -2.65 -10.83
N ASP A 20 11.81 -3.31 -11.97
CA ASP A 20 11.24 -2.72 -13.18
C ASP A 20 9.71 -2.62 -13.14
N TYR A 21 9.04 -3.62 -12.55
CA TYR A 21 7.58 -3.75 -12.63
C TYR A 21 6.84 -3.49 -11.32
N TYR A 22 7.53 -3.39 -10.19
CA TYR A 22 6.89 -3.11 -8.89
C TYR A 22 6.44 -1.65 -8.83
N GLY A 23 5.11 -1.45 -8.80
CA GLY A 23 4.48 -0.14 -8.95
C GLY A 23 3.72 0.03 -10.27
N ILE A 24 4.09 -0.74 -11.31
CA ILE A 24 3.34 -0.86 -12.57
C ILE A 24 2.35 -2.02 -12.47
N LEU A 25 2.83 -3.17 -12.01
CA LEU A 25 2.05 -4.38 -11.80
C LEU A 25 1.71 -4.52 -10.31
N SER A 26 0.52 -5.07 -10.04
CA SER A 26 0.16 -5.42 -8.67
C SER A 26 1.10 -6.51 -8.13
N PRO A 27 1.40 -6.56 -6.82
CA PRO A 27 2.26 -7.61 -6.26
C PRO A 27 1.70 -9.03 -6.50
N LYS A 28 0.37 -9.16 -6.66
CA LYS A 28 -0.29 -10.43 -7.02
C LYS A 28 0.02 -10.85 -8.46
N GLU A 29 0.09 -9.90 -9.38
CA GLU A 29 0.45 -10.15 -10.78
C GLU A 29 1.94 -10.50 -10.91
N ILE A 30 2.80 -9.78 -10.19
CA ILE A 30 4.23 -10.09 -10.09
C ILE A 30 4.43 -11.50 -9.52
N ALA A 31 3.71 -11.86 -8.46
CA ALA A 31 3.75 -13.20 -7.87
C ALA A 31 3.39 -14.30 -8.88
N ARG A 32 2.33 -14.09 -9.69
CA ARG A 32 1.94 -15.03 -10.74
C ARG A 32 3.04 -15.20 -11.79
N ARG A 33 3.62 -14.08 -12.26
CA ARG A 33 4.67 -14.10 -13.30
C ARG A 33 5.97 -14.73 -12.83
N LEU A 34 6.33 -14.53 -11.56
CA LEU A 34 7.54 -15.10 -10.98
C LEU A 34 7.33 -16.53 -10.42
N GLY A 35 6.09 -17.06 -10.44
CA GLY A 35 5.77 -18.34 -9.83
C GLY A 35 6.03 -18.36 -8.31
N ARG A 36 5.95 -17.20 -7.65
CA ARG A 36 6.19 -17.02 -6.21
C ARG A 36 4.89 -16.72 -5.48
N SER A 37 4.89 -16.88 -4.16
CA SER A 37 3.74 -16.47 -3.36
C SER A 37 3.66 -14.95 -3.24
N TYR A 38 2.45 -14.42 -3.09
CA TYR A 38 2.21 -13.00 -2.84
C TYR A 38 3.04 -12.47 -1.65
N ASN A 39 3.06 -13.22 -0.53
CA ASN A 39 3.83 -12.84 0.65
C ASN A 39 5.35 -12.84 0.40
N ALA A 40 5.88 -13.76 -0.42
CA ALA A 40 7.29 -13.75 -0.78
C ALA A 40 7.65 -12.49 -1.57
N VAL A 41 6.82 -12.13 -2.56
CA VAL A 41 7.01 -10.89 -3.35
C VAL A 41 6.92 -9.65 -2.46
N ARG A 42 5.93 -9.56 -1.57
CA ARG A 42 5.81 -8.43 -0.64
C ARG A 42 7.04 -8.31 0.26
N ASN A 43 7.46 -9.40 0.90
CA ASN A 43 8.63 -9.37 1.80
C ASN A 43 9.91 -8.98 1.06
N LYS A 44 10.11 -9.52 -0.15
CA LYS A 44 11.27 -9.15 -0.95
C LYS A 44 11.21 -7.71 -1.42
N ALA A 45 10.04 -7.19 -1.75
CA ALA A 45 9.89 -5.80 -2.12
C ALA A 45 10.21 -4.86 -0.94
N VAL A 46 9.89 -5.25 0.30
CA VAL A 46 10.32 -4.52 1.51
C VAL A 46 11.83 -4.55 1.63
N GLU A 47 12.44 -5.72 1.52
CA GLU A 47 13.90 -5.91 1.57
C GLU A 47 14.63 -5.09 0.48
N LEU A 48 14.06 -5.02 -0.73
CA LEU A 48 14.58 -4.25 -1.86
C LEU A 48 14.23 -2.75 -1.77
N GLY A 49 13.48 -2.31 -0.76
CA GLY A 49 13.01 -0.93 -0.64
C GLY A 49 12.00 -0.50 -1.72
N LEU A 50 11.45 -1.44 -2.47
CA LEU A 50 10.43 -1.21 -3.51
C LEU A 50 9.05 -0.94 -2.91
N THR A 51 8.83 -1.29 -1.65
CA THR A 51 7.62 -0.91 -0.90
C THR A 51 7.70 0.48 -0.32
N LYS A 52 8.68 1.31 -0.70
CA LYS A 52 8.60 2.73 -0.42
C LYS A 52 7.33 3.26 -1.09
N SER A 53 6.24 3.24 -0.32
CA SER A 53 5.34 4.39 -0.26
C SER A 53 6.27 5.58 -0.30
N LEU A 54 6.28 6.30 -1.42
CA LEU A 54 6.98 7.58 -1.53
C LEU A 54 6.82 8.26 -0.17
N ASP A 55 7.94 8.56 0.49
CA ASP A 55 7.85 9.20 1.79
C ASP A 55 6.98 10.44 1.60
N TRP A 56 5.98 10.59 2.46
CA TRP A 56 5.10 11.74 2.40
C TRP A 56 5.96 12.98 2.60
N THR A 57 6.15 13.74 1.53
CA THR A 57 6.96 14.95 1.57
C THR A 57 6.25 16.00 2.43
N ASP A 58 7.01 16.96 2.96
CA ASP A 58 6.42 18.06 3.73
C ASP A 58 5.35 18.82 2.94
N LYS A 59 5.52 18.92 1.62
CA LYS A 59 4.54 19.52 0.70
C LYS A 59 3.25 18.70 0.64
N GLU A 60 3.36 17.38 0.50
CA GLU A 60 2.19 16.48 0.47
C GLU A 60 1.46 16.45 1.82
N ILE A 61 2.22 16.50 2.93
CA ILE A 61 1.65 16.61 4.28
C ILE A 61 0.93 17.96 4.45
N ALA A 62 1.52 19.06 3.99
CA ALA A 62 0.91 20.39 4.06
C ALA A 62 -0.40 20.44 3.24
N LEU A 63 -0.38 19.91 2.01
CA LEU A 63 -1.57 19.79 1.16
C LEU A 63 -2.64 18.91 1.80
N LEU A 64 -2.25 17.76 2.35
CA LEU A 64 -3.18 16.89 3.06
C LEU A 64 -3.84 17.62 4.23
N LYS A 65 -3.07 18.29 5.09
CA LYS A 65 -3.60 19.08 6.22
C LYS A 65 -4.55 20.21 5.76
N ALA A 66 -4.26 20.82 4.61
CA ALA A 66 -5.09 21.91 4.07
C ALA A 66 -6.39 21.40 3.45
N LEU A 67 -6.39 20.22 2.82
CA LEU A 67 -7.53 19.72 2.04
C LEU A 67 -8.40 18.74 2.81
N TYR A 68 -7.82 17.98 3.74
CA TYR A 68 -8.54 16.93 4.47
C TYR A 68 -9.65 17.53 5.35
N GLY A 69 -10.88 17.07 5.16
CA GLY A 69 -12.08 17.64 5.80
C GLY A 69 -12.78 18.75 5.01
N ARG A 70 -12.15 19.29 3.96
CA ARG A 70 -12.76 20.21 2.98
C ARG A 70 -13.10 19.51 1.67
N MET A 71 -12.34 18.47 1.34
CA MET A 71 -12.44 17.72 0.09
C MET A 71 -12.50 16.21 0.38
N PRO A 72 -13.21 15.42 -0.45
CA PRO A 72 -13.18 13.96 -0.35
C PRO A 72 -11.76 13.42 -0.49
N ALA A 73 -11.44 12.35 0.27
CA ALA A 73 -10.13 11.71 0.22
C ALA A 73 -9.76 11.21 -1.19
N SER A 74 -10.75 10.84 -1.99
CA SER A 74 -10.60 10.42 -3.39
C SER A 74 -10.02 11.52 -4.29
N GLU A 75 -10.50 12.75 -4.14
CA GLU A 75 -9.99 13.89 -4.91
C GLU A 75 -8.61 14.32 -4.41
N ILE A 76 -8.38 14.28 -3.11
CA ILE A 76 -7.05 14.52 -2.52
C ILE A 76 -6.04 13.48 -3.03
N ALA A 77 -6.45 12.22 -3.14
CA ALA A 77 -5.62 11.14 -3.65
C ALA A 77 -5.19 11.37 -5.10
N LYS A 78 -6.12 11.81 -5.97
CA LYS A 78 -5.81 12.20 -7.35
C LYS A 78 -4.81 13.36 -7.40
N LEU A 79 -5.00 14.39 -6.58
CA LEU A 79 -4.11 15.56 -6.53
C LEU A 79 -2.70 15.20 -6.06
N LEU A 80 -2.58 14.27 -5.12
CA LEU A 80 -1.30 13.84 -4.56
C LEU A 80 -0.65 12.68 -5.33
N GLY A 81 -1.31 12.18 -6.39
CA GLY A 81 -0.87 10.98 -7.12
C GLY A 81 -0.76 9.74 -6.21
N ARG A 82 -1.60 9.65 -5.18
CA ARG A 82 -1.62 8.55 -4.20
C ARG A 82 -2.92 7.76 -4.26
N SER A 83 -2.94 6.62 -3.58
CA SER A 83 -4.20 5.90 -3.32
C SER A 83 -5.00 6.57 -2.21
N GLU A 84 -6.33 6.42 -2.27
CA GLU A 84 -7.24 6.93 -1.23
C GLU A 84 -6.90 6.37 0.16
N ASP A 85 -6.56 5.08 0.21
CA ASP A 85 -6.13 4.43 1.44
C ASP A 85 -4.87 5.06 2.01
N SER A 86 -3.87 5.37 1.16
CA SER A 86 -2.63 6.04 1.61
C SER A 86 -2.92 7.41 2.23
N VAL A 87 -3.83 8.17 1.60
CA VAL A 87 -4.31 9.47 2.10
C VAL A 87 -5.02 9.30 3.44
N TYR A 88 -5.91 8.32 3.56
CA TYR A 88 -6.65 8.01 4.79
C TYR A 88 -5.72 7.63 5.95
N HIS A 89 -4.85 6.63 5.74
CA HIS A 89 -3.90 6.18 6.76
C HIS A 89 -2.93 7.28 7.17
N LYS A 90 -2.47 8.12 6.24
CA LYS A 90 -1.63 9.27 6.59
C LYS A 90 -2.41 10.29 7.41
N ALA A 91 -3.63 10.63 7.01
CA ALA A 91 -4.47 11.58 7.73
C ALA A 91 -4.80 11.10 9.15
N MET A 92 -5.07 9.81 9.33
CA MET A 92 -5.23 9.19 10.66
C MET A 92 -3.98 9.33 11.52
N ARG A 93 -2.80 8.99 10.97
CA ARG A 93 -1.51 9.15 11.67
C ARG A 93 -1.19 10.60 12.03
N LEU A 94 -1.71 11.56 11.26
CA LEU A 94 -1.60 12.99 11.52
C LEU A 94 -2.71 13.53 12.44
N GLY A 95 -3.66 12.69 12.88
CA GLY A 95 -4.78 13.10 13.74
C GLY A 95 -5.81 13.99 13.06
N LEU A 96 -5.88 13.99 11.71
CA LEU A 96 -6.81 14.84 10.97
C LEU A 96 -8.23 14.26 11.04
N LYS A 97 -9.18 15.08 11.49
CA LYS A 97 -10.60 14.68 11.60
C LYS A 97 -11.28 14.79 10.24
N ALA A 98 -11.71 13.66 9.69
CA ALA A 98 -12.56 13.65 8.50
C ALA A 98 -13.94 14.23 8.87
N TYR A 99 -14.39 15.27 8.17
CA TYR A 99 -15.76 15.77 8.31
C TYR A 99 -16.69 14.76 7.61
N LYS A 100 -17.27 13.85 8.41
CA LYS A 100 -18.08 12.69 8.01
C LYS A 100 -17.31 11.68 7.14
N LEU A 101 -16.83 10.60 7.76
CA LEU A 101 -16.40 9.40 7.03
C LEU A 101 -17.53 8.98 6.08
N PRO A 102 -17.27 8.83 4.76
CA PRO A 102 -18.25 8.25 3.85
C PRO A 102 -18.73 6.91 4.39
N PRO A 103 -20.04 6.60 4.34
CA PRO A 103 -20.61 5.40 4.97
C PRO A 103 -19.89 4.10 4.63
N TYR A 104 -19.35 3.98 3.41
CA TYR A 104 -18.67 2.79 2.90
C TYR A 104 -17.27 2.55 3.51
N ILE A 105 -16.67 3.53 4.19
CA ILE A 105 -15.34 3.39 4.80
C ILE A 105 -15.41 2.61 6.13
N LYS A 106 -16.55 2.62 6.84
CA LYS A 106 -16.70 1.85 8.09
C LYS A 106 -16.46 0.36 7.88
N ASP A 107 -16.97 -0.20 6.80
CA ASP A 107 -16.89 -1.64 6.50
C ASP A 107 -15.50 -2.07 6.01
N LEU A 108 -14.70 -1.12 5.48
CA LEU A 108 -13.35 -1.36 4.98
C LEU A 108 -12.32 -1.29 6.13
N VAL A 109 -12.48 -0.35 7.07
CA VAL A 109 -11.59 -0.16 8.22
C VAL A 109 -11.69 -1.31 9.22
N ILE A 110 -12.88 -1.92 9.39
CA ILE A 110 -13.06 -3.05 10.30
C ILE A 110 -12.33 -4.31 9.80
N LYS A 111 -12.23 -4.52 8.48
CA LYS A 111 -11.56 -5.72 7.93
C LYS A 111 -10.04 -5.69 8.12
N ASP A 112 -9.41 -4.53 7.93
CA ASP A 112 -7.95 -4.39 8.02
C ASP A 112 -7.44 -4.33 9.48
N THR A 113 -8.31 -3.91 10.41
CA THR A 113 -8.00 -3.87 11.86
C THR A 113 -8.08 -5.26 12.49
N MET A 114 -8.99 -6.12 12.01
CA MET A 114 -9.20 -7.47 12.55
C MET A 114 -8.19 -8.51 12.04
N GLU A 115 -7.37 -8.21 11.03
CA GLU A 115 -6.30 -9.10 10.55
C GLU A 115 -4.93 -8.86 11.24
N ASN A 116 -4.78 -7.81 12.06
CA ASN A 116 -3.52 -7.47 12.73
C ASN A 116 -3.53 -7.60 14.27
N GLU A 117 -4.62 -8.08 14.87
CA GLU A 117 -4.69 -8.42 16.31
C GLU A 117 -4.83 -9.94 16.53
N ASN A 118 -3.92 -10.72 15.95
CA ASN A 118 -3.74 -12.12 16.36
C ASN A 118 -2.26 -12.51 16.25
N ILE A 119 -1.47 -12.04 17.22
CA ILE A 119 -0.22 -12.66 17.68
C ILE A 119 -0.44 -13.01 19.15
#